data_AF-R0KND0-F1
#
_entry.id   AF-R0KND0-F1
#
_cell.length_a   1.000
_cell.length_b   1.000
_cell.length_c   1.000
_cell.angle_alpha   90.00
_cell.angle_beta   90.00
_cell.angle_gamma   90.00
#
_symmetry.space_group_name_H-M   'P 1'
#
loop_
_entity.id
_entity.type
_entity.pdbx_description
1 polymer ?
#
loop_
_entity_poly.entity_id
_entity_poly.type
_entity_poly.pdbx_seq_one_letter_code
_entity_poly.pdbx_strand_id
1 'polypeptide(L)'
;MFLFSKDYFLKQLKQLSPTEEQIKTLGLYIKTFKEEYKNIMEAFEYVYNSSNSHHKLIMLYLANEILQTDKSYDADSLQLKKELREFIQKTFGKSKAEAKKHRPLYKKYCDLENVW
;
A
#
# COMPACT_ATOMS: atom_id res chain seq x y z
N MET A 1 -23.54 0.93 11.50
CA MET A 1 -22.62 0.01 12.22
C MET A 1 -21.22 0.33 11.72
N PHE A 2 -20.40 1.03 12.51
CA PHE A 2 -19.04 1.41 12.07
C PHE A 2 -18.12 0.18 12.21
N LEU A 3 -17.99 -0.57 11.11
CA LEU A 3 -17.20 -1.82 11.06
C LEU A 3 -15.70 -1.58 10.88
N PHE A 4 -15.29 -0.39 10.43
CA PHE A 4 -13.89 -0.01 10.26
C PHE A 4 -13.29 0.53 11.57
N SER A 5 -12.13 0.00 11.98
CA SER A 5 -11.36 0.49 13.13
C SER A 5 -10.00 0.97 12.67
N LYS A 6 -9.75 2.28 12.80
CA LYS A 6 -8.48 2.91 12.40
C LYS A 6 -7.29 2.32 13.19
N ASP A 7 -7.46 2.04 14.48
CA ASP A 7 -6.42 1.43 15.32
C ASP A 7 -6.08 0.01 14.88
N TYR A 8 -7.11 -0.79 14.58
CA TYR A 8 -6.90 -2.13 14.04
C TYR A 8 -6.16 -2.06 12.70
N PHE A 9 -6.61 -1.19 11.78
CA PHE A 9 -5.99 -1.03 10.48
C PHE A 9 -4.52 -0.56 10.58
N LEU A 10 -4.24 0.42 11.44
CA LEU A 10 -2.88 0.88 11.73
C LEU A 10 -1.99 -0.25 12.27
N LYS A 11 -2.52 -1.08 13.16
CA LYS A 11 -1.80 -2.26 13.67
C LYS A 11 -1.48 -3.24 12.55
N GLN A 12 -2.46 -3.54 11.68
CA GLN A 12 -2.27 -4.43 10.54
C GLN A 12 -1.21 -3.89 9.56
N LEU A 13 -1.24 -2.59 9.25
CA LEU A 13 -0.22 -1.98 8.40
C LEU A 13 1.18 -2.08 9.02
N LYS A 14 1.35 -1.70 10.29
CA LYS A 14 2.66 -1.77 10.98
C LYS A 14 3.23 -3.18 11.08
N GLN A 15 2.36 -4.19 11.16
CA GLN A 15 2.73 -5.60 11.29
C GLN A 15 2.77 -6.32 9.95
N LEU A 16 2.50 -5.63 8.84
CA LEU A 16 2.43 -6.21 7.52
C LEU A 16 3.77 -6.85 7.14
N SER A 17 3.73 -8.15 6.85
CA SER A 17 4.87 -8.92 6.36
C SER A 17 4.75 -9.17 4.85
N PRO A 18 5.84 -9.56 4.17
CA PRO A 18 5.84 -9.73 2.71
C PRO A 18 5.11 -11.00 2.24
N THR A 19 4.32 -11.68 3.09
CA THR A 19 3.61 -12.89 2.68
C THR A 19 2.43 -12.55 1.78
N GLU A 20 2.27 -13.33 0.71
CA GLU A 20 1.21 -13.13 -0.28
C GLU A 20 -0.18 -13.16 0.38
N GLU A 21 -0.39 -14.07 1.33
CA GLU A 21 -1.65 -14.20 2.07
C GLU A 21 -1.98 -12.93 2.88
N GLN A 22 -1.02 -12.35 3.60
CA GLN A 22 -1.28 -11.13 4.39
C GLN A 22 -1.54 -9.93 3.49
N ILE A 23 -0.78 -9.80 2.41
CA ILE A 23 -0.97 -8.73 1.42
C ILE A 23 -2.37 -8.83 0.80
N LYS A 24 -2.78 -10.02 0.35
CA LYS A 24 -4.11 -10.27 -0.20
C LYS A 24 -5.22 -9.99 0.81
N THR A 25 -5.07 -10.48 2.04
CA THR A 25 -6.06 -10.32 3.11
C THR A 25 -6.26 -8.85 3.46
N LEU A 26 -5.16 -8.10 3.65
CA LEU A 26 -5.25 -6.68 3.96
C LEU A 26 -5.75 -5.86 2.76
N GLY A 27 -5.39 -6.24 1.54
CA GLY A 27 -5.94 -5.65 0.32
C GLY A 27 -7.44 -5.86 0.21
N LEU A 28 -7.95 -7.05 0.53
CA LEU A 28 -9.39 -7.34 0.58
C LEU A 28 -10.10 -6.54 1.67
N TYR A 29 -9.49 -6.41 2.85
CA TYR A 29 -10.02 -5.58 3.94
C TYR A 29 -10.19 -4.13 3.48
N ILE A 30 -9.16 -3.53 2.87
CA ILE A 30 -9.21 -2.16 2.33
C ILE A 30 -10.34 -2.01 1.30
N LYS A 31 -10.46 -2.96 0.36
CA LYS A 31 -11.52 -2.94 -0.67
C LYS A 31 -12.93 -3.06 -0.08
N THR A 32 -13.08 -3.78 1.03
CA THR A 32 -14.36 -3.91 1.74
C THR A 32 -14.81 -2.59 2.37
N PHE A 33 -13.86 -1.79 2.85
CA PHE A 33 -14.11 -0.52 3.54
C PHE A 33 -13.84 0.70 2.65
N LYS A 34 -14.22 0.63 1.37
CA LYS A 34 -14.00 1.70 0.38
C LYS A 34 -14.61 3.06 0.77
N GLU A 35 -15.71 3.08 1.52
CA GLU A 35 -16.33 4.31 2.04
C GLU A 35 -15.40 5.06 3.01
N GLU A 36 -14.43 4.37 3.60
CA GLU A 36 -13.44 4.90 4.55
C GLU A 36 -12.09 5.21 3.87
N TYR A 37 -12.06 5.38 2.54
CA TYR A 37 -10.81 5.53 1.77
C TYR A 37 -9.89 6.64 2.31
N LYS A 38 -10.46 7.76 2.79
CA LYS A 38 -9.66 8.86 3.37
C LYS A 38 -8.90 8.41 4.61
N ASN A 39 -9.58 7.73 5.54
CA ASN A 39 -8.97 7.21 6.75
C ASN A 39 -7.92 6.12 6.44
N ILE A 40 -8.20 5.30 5.43
CA ILE A 40 -7.27 4.28 4.93
C ILE A 40 -6.01 4.94 4.37
N MET A 41 -6.14 5.93 3.49
CA MET A 41 -5.01 6.61 2.87
C MET A 41 -4.18 7.39 3.89
N GLU A 42 -4.81 8.11 4.83
CA GLU A 42 -4.10 8.77 5.93
C GLU A 42 -3.25 7.79 6.76
N ALA A 43 -3.84 6.66 7.15
CA ALA A 43 -3.13 5.63 7.91
C ALA A 43 -2.00 5.00 7.09
N PHE A 44 -2.24 4.76 5.80
CA PHE A 44 -1.24 4.22 4.88
C PHE A 44 -0.05 5.17 4.74
N GLU A 45 -0.28 6.46 4.49
CA GLU A 45 0.77 7.47 4.37
C GLU A 45 1.55 7.63 5.68
N TYR A 46 0.85 7.68 6.81
CA TYR A 46 1.46 7.78 8.14
C TYR A 46 2.43 6.62 8.40
N VAL A 47 1.98 5.37 8.20
CA VAL A 47 2.84 4.20 8.42
C VAL A 47 4.00 4.20 7.43
N TYR A 48 3.75 4.49 6.15
CA TYR A 48 4.80 4.52 5.13
C TYR A 48 5.92 5.50 5.43
N ASN A 49 5.57 6.71 5.85
CA ASN A 49 6.53 7.77 6.14
C ASN A 49 7.38 7.45 7.38
N SER A 50 6.84 6.71 8.34
CA SER A 50 7.56 6.24 9.53
C SER A 50 8.38 4.95 9.31
N SER A 51 8.25 4.33 8.13
CA SER A 51 8.78 3.00 7.86
C SER A 51 10.19 3.00 7.27
N ASN A 52 10.92 1.89 7.47
CA ASN A 52 12.19 1.66 6.80
C ASN A 52 11.98 1.23 5.33
N SER A 53 13.05 1.24 4.52
CA SER A 53 12.97 0.93 3.08
C SER A 53 12.42 -0.46 2.77
N HIS A 54 12.60 -1.45 3.65
CA HIS A 54 12.04 -2.79 3.46
C HIS A 54 10.52 -2.78 3.67
N HIS A 55 10.05 -2.20 4.77
CA HIS A 55 8.61 -2.14 5.03
C HIS A 55 7.87 -1.23 4.03
N LYS A 56 8.48 -0.12 3.60
CA LYS A 56 7.97 0.70 2.49
C LYS A 56 7.74 -0.13 1.22
N LEU A 57 8.63 -1.07 0.90
CA LEU A 57 8.46 -1.96 -0.25
C LEU A 57 7.25 -2.89 -0.06
N ILE A 58 7.08 -3.45 1.12
CA ILE A 58 5.92 -4.31 1.44
C ILE A 58 4.62 -3.53 1.27
N MET A 59 4.56 -2.29 1.76
CA MET A 59 3.39 -1.43 1.57
C MET A 59 3.13 -1.13 0.08
N LEU A 60 4.17 -0.94 -0.73
CA LEU A 60 4.01 -0.79 -2.18
C LEU A 60 3.49 -2.06 -2.86
N TYR A 61 3.85 -3.25 -2.35
CA TYR A 61 3.24 -4.50 -2.81
C TYR A 61 1.76 -4.57 -2.47
N LEU A 62 1.35 -4.11 -1.29
CA LEU A 62 -0.07 -3.98 -0.94
C LEU A 62 -0.80 -3.01 -1.87
N ALA A 63 -0.22 -1.85 -2.16
CA ALA A 63 -0.82 -0.90 -3.10
C ALA A 63 -0.95 -1.52 -4.50
N ASN A 64 0.08 -2.24 -4.97
CA ASN A 64 0.03 -2.96 -6.24
C ASN A 64 -1.07 -4.03 -6.25
N GLU A 65 -1.17 -4.85 -5.19
CA GLU A 65 -2.21 -5.87 -5.06
C GLU A 65 -3.62 -5.28 -5.19
N ILE A 66 -3.88 -4.15 -4.52
CA ILE A 66 -5.17 -3.46 -4.62
C ILE A 66 -5.42 -2.98 -6.05
N LEU A 67 -4.43 -2.32 -6.67
CA LEU A 67 -4.55 -1.79 -8.03
C LEU A 67 -4.76 -2.87 -9.10
N GLN A 68 -4.16 -4.04 -8.93
CA GLN A 68 -4.26 -5.16 -9.87
C GLN A 68 -5.55 -5.97 -9.68
N THR A 69 -6.05 -6.07 -8.45
CA THR A 69 -7.20 -6.94 -8.14
C THR A 69 -8.54 -6.22 -8.04
N ASP A 70 -8.56 -4.90 -7.82
CA ASP A 70 -9.82 -4.15 -7.75
C ASP A 70 -10.37 -3.80 -9.14
N LYS A 71 -11.28 -4.65 -9.61
CA LYS A 71 -12.06 -4.47 -10.86
C LYS A 71 -13.32 -3.63 -10.67
N SER A 72 -13.57 -3.06 -9.49
CA SER A 72 -14.76 -2.27 -9.21
C SER A 72 -14.69 -0.90 -9.92
N TYR A 73 -15.84 -0.40 -10.36
CA TYR A 73 -15.99 0.85 -11.10
C TYR A 73 -16.83 1.90 -10.36
N ASP A 74 -17.20 1.64 -9.11
CA ASP A 74 -17.88 2.64 -8.29
C ASP A 74 -16.94 3.79 -7.88
N ALA A 75 -17.54 4.93 -7.56
CA ALA A 75 -16.82 6.19 -7.34
C ALA A 75 -15.77 6.09 -6.23
N ASP A 76 -16.07 5.40 -5.13
CA ASP A 76 -15.15 5.26 -3.99
C ASP A 76 -13.96 4.38 -4.34
N SER A 77 -14.18 3.24 -5.01
CA SER A 77 -13.10 2.40 -5.52
C SER A 77 -12.22 3.13 -6.55
N LEU A 78 -12.81 3.94 -7.44
CA LEU A 78 -12.05 4.74 -8.40
C LEU A 78 -11.20 5.81 -7.70
N GLN A 79 -11.75 6.47 -6.68
CA GLN A 79 -11.06 7.47 -5.90
C GLN A 79 -9.88 6.86 -5.12
N LEU A 80 -10.08 5.73 -4.44
CA LEU A 80 -9.01 5.00 -3.75
C LEU A 80 -7.87 4.62 -4.72
N LYS A 81 -8.19 4.07 -5.89
CA LYS A 81 -7.20 3.71 -6.91
C LYS A 81 -6.44 4.92 -7.43
N LYS A 82 -7.12 6.06 -7.62
CA LYS A 82 -6.48 7.32 -8.03
C LYS A 82 -5.48 7.79 -6.97
N GLU A 83 -5.90 7.85 -5.70
CA GLU A 83 -5.03 8.30 -4.61
C GLU A 83 -3.82 7.37 -4.40
N LEU A 84 -4.00 6.06 -4.50
CA LEU A 84 -2.89 5.10 -4.45
C LEU A 84 -1.87 5.33 -5.59
N ARG A 85 -2.34 5.59 -6.81
CA ARG A 85 -1.45 5.89 -7.94
C ARG A 85 -0.68 7.19 -7.73
N GLU A 86 -1.35 8.25 -7.30
CA GLU A 86 -0.70 9.53 -7.00
C GLU A 86 0.32 9.39 -5.87
N PHE A 87 -0.02 8.62 -4.82
CA PHE A 87 0.89 8.31 -3.72
C PHE A 87 2.15 7.58 -4.22
N ILE A 88 1.99 6.54 -5.03
CA ILE A 88 3.10 5.78 -5.62
C ILE A 88 3.99 6.71 -6.44
N GLN A 89 3.41 7.51 -7.34
CA GLN A 89 4.17 8.44 -8.19
C GLN A 89 4.99 9.44 -7.37
N LYS A 90 4.44 9.95 -6.25
CA LYS A 90 5.12 10.89 -5.37
C LYS A 90 6.24 10.26 -4.54
N THR A 91 6.09 9.00 -4.12
CA THR A 91 6.96 8.40 -3.09
C THR A 91 7.96 7.38 -3.63
N PHE A 92 7.62 6.68 -4.71
CA PHE A 92 8.37 5.52 -5.18
C PHE A 92 9.83 5.83 -5.52
N GLY A 93 10.07 6.90 -6.29
CA GLY A 93 11.42 7.30 -6.70
C GLY A 93 12.35 7.57 -5.52
N LYS A 94 11.83 8.23 -4.47
CA LYS A 94 12.59 8.49 -3.24
C LYS A 94 12.89 7.20 -2.50
N SER A 95 11.91 6.33 -2.29
CA SER A 95 12.07 5.06 -1.57
C SER A 95 13.00 4.09 -2.29
N LYS A 96 12.93 4.03 -3.63
CA LYS A 96 13.86 3.28 -4.47
C LYS A 96 15.29 3.83 -4.35
N ALA A 97 15.46 5.15 -4.33
CA ALA A 97 16.77 5.77 -4.12
C ALA A 97 17.37 5.45 -2.74
N GLU A 98 16.56 5.48 -1.67
CA GLU A 98 16.96 5.07 -0.31
C GLU A 98 17.47 3.62 -0.28
N ALA A 99 16.81 2.72 -1.03
CA ALA A 99 17.16 1.31 -1.10
C ALA A 99 18.46 1.01 -1.87
N LYS A 100 19.03 1.96 -2.63
CA LYS A 100 20.26 1.75 -3.44
C LYS A 100 21.44 1.22 -2.61
N LYS A 101 21.51 1.59 -1.32
CA LYS A 101 22.55 1.12 -0.40
C LYS A 101 22.46 -0.38 -0.11
N HIS A 102 21.31 -1.00 -0.36
CA HIS A 102 21.04 -2.42 -0.11
C HIS A 102 20.65 -3.12 -1.42
N ARG A 103 21.63 -3.62 -2.18
CA ARG A 103 21.44 -4.16 -3.54
C ARG A 103 20.27 -5.16 -3.69
N PRO A 104 20.08 -6.16 -2.82
CA PRO A 104 18.93 -7.08 -2.94
C PRO A 104 17.58 -6.37 -2.84
N LEU A 105 17.49 -5.35 -2.00
CA LEU A 105 16.27 -4.59 -1.79
C LEU A 105 16.03 -3.66 -2.97
N TYR A 106 17.06 -2.96 -3.44
CA TYR A 106 16.99 -2.13 -4.64
C TYR A 106 16.50 -2.91 -5.86
N LYS A 107 16.99 -4.15 -6.05
CA LYS A 107 16.52 -5.03 -7.12
C LYS A 107 15.01 -5.27 -7.02
N LYS A 108 14.48 -5.52 -5.82
CA LYS A 108 13.04 -5.70 -5.61
C LYS A 108 12.20 -4.45 -5.90
N TYR A 109 12.75 -3.26 -5.67
CA TYR A 109 12.13 -2.03 -6.15
C TYR A 109 12.13 -1.95 -7.68
N CYS A 110 13.23 -2.27 -8.36
CA CYS A 110 13.26 -2.32 -9.82
C CYS A 110 12.28 -3.36 -10.39
N ASP A 111 12.19 -4.53 -9.76
CA ASP A 111 11.24 -5.58 -10.16
C ASP A 111 9.80 -5.05 -10.08
N LEU A 112 9.47 -4.30 -9.04
CA LEU A 112 8.15 -3.68 -8.88
C LEU A 112 7.89 -2.56 -9.90
N GLU A 113 8.89 -1.75 -10.21
CA GLU A 113 8.79 -0.70 -11.24
C GLU A 113 8.43 -1.28 -12.61
N ASN A 114 8.99 -2.45 -12.97
CA ASN A 114 8.71 -3.10 -14.25
C ASN A 114 7.27 -3.65 -14.36
N VAL A 115 6.50 -3.70 -13.27
CA VAL A 115 5.09 -4.11 -13.25
C VAL A 115 4.15 -2.95 -13.60
N TRP A 116 4.60 -1.70 -13.44
CA TRP A 116 3.81 -0.48 -13.65
C TRP A 116 4.14 0.20 -14.97
#